data_AF-A0A938SSH2-F1
#
_entry.id   AF-A0A938SSH2-F1
#
_cell.length_a   1.000
_cell.length_b   1.000
_cell.length_c   1.000
_cell.angle_alpha   90.00
_cell.angle_beta   90.00
_cell.angle_gamma   90.00
#
_symmetry.space_group_name_H-M   'P 1'
#
loop_
_entity.id
_entity.type
_entity.pdbx_description
1 polymer ?
#
loop_
_entity_poly.entity_id
_entity_poly.type
_entity_poly.pdbx_seq_one_letter_code
_entity_poly.pdbx_strand_id
1 'polypeptide(L)'
;MRILVRTKLYRAFPELDSYSDEQCERFVRAATRAWWRRILRGVIVLLVFIAGLPVALAAMAWTYAVTEQALDLPGVLVLFVVIPIGLMLVGVGTPPVAAFLARDQLLRRQVRFVLRDRGACAECRYSLIGLPVTRAHVLCPECGTRTRVDPSLGELTPDDAGRGVVARAPPAS
;
A
#
# COMPACT_ATOMS: atom_id res chain seq x y z
N MET A 1 -7.92 15.04 -7.49
CA MET A 1 -7.25 15.32 -6.19
C MET A 1 -5.87 14.66 -6.17
N ARG A 2 -4.80 15.46 -6.20
CA ARG A 2 -3.42 15.04 -6.49
C ARG A 2 -2.41 15.59 -5.46
N ILE A 3 -2.84 16.08 -4.28
CA ILE A 3 -2.14 17.23 -3.66
C ILE A 3 -1.37 16.99 -2.35
N LEU A 4 -1.54 15.91 -1.55
CA LEU A 4 -0.82 15.86 -0.24
C LEU A 4 0.01 14.61 0.09
N VAL A 5 0.12 13.60 -0.79
CA VAL A 5 0.87 12.36 -0.48
C VAL A 5 2.15 12.19 -1.32
N ARG A 6 2.53 13.19 -2.12
CA ARG A 6 3.74 13.07 -2.95
C ARG A 6 5.03 13.42 -2.25
N THR A 7 5.00 14.27 -1.23
CA THR A 7 6.26 14.89 -0.81
C THR A 7 7.19 13.95 -0.04
N LYS A 8 6.74 13.04 0.84
CA LYS A 8 7.64 12.06 1.50
C LYS A 8 6.96 10.75 1.94
N LEU A 9 6.30 10.03 1.04
CA LEU A 9 5.67 8.73 1.37
C LEU A 9 6.70 7.69 1.89
N TYR A 10 7.96 7.82 1.46
CA TYR A 10 9.06 6.96 1.90
C TYR A 10 9.42 7.12 3.39
N ARG A 11 9.12 8.26 4.03
CA ARG A 11 9.34 8.47 5.48
C ARG A 11 8.44 7.63 6.39
N ALA A 12 7.41 7.00 5.85
CA ALA A 12 6.58 6.08 6.61
C ALA A 12 7.27 4.73 6.90
N PHE A 13 8.46 4.51 6.32
CA PHE A 13 9.22 3.27 6.41
C PHE A 13 10.59 3.57 7.02
N PRO A 14 10.79 3.31 8.33
CA PRO A 14 12.10 3.51 8.96
C PRO A 14 13.19 2.65 8.30
N GLU A 15 12.81 1.55 7.63
CA GLU A 15 13.75 0.70 6.88
C GLU A 15 14.34 1.40 5.63
N LEU A 16 13.72 2.49 5.15
CA LEU A 16 14.17 3.27 4.01
C LEU A 16 14.94 4.55 4.40
N ASP A 17 14.98 4.91 5.69
CA ASP A 17 15.61 6.16 6.15
C ASP A 17 17.14 6.20 5.93
N SER A 18 17.78 5.06 5.69
CA SER A 18 19.21 5.01 5.36
C SER A 18 19.53 5.33 3.88
N TYR A 19 18.52 5.44 3.01
CA TYR A 19 18.70 5.66 1.58
C TYR A 19 18.41 7.11 1.17
N SER A 20 18.95 7.55 0.04
CA SER A 20 18.69 8.90 -0.47
C SER A 20 17.25 9.04 -0.98
N ASP A 21 16.72 10.27 -0.94
CA ASP A 21 15.37 10.59 -1.43
C ASP A 21 15.16 10.14 -2.89
N GLU A 22 16.19 10.28 -3.74
CA GLU A 22 16.17 9.88 -5.15
C GLU A 22 16.10 8.36 -5.37
N GLN A 23 16.78 7.59 -4.51
CA GLN A 23 16.73 6.13 -4.49
C GLN A 23 15.34 5.65 -4.08
N CYS A 24 14.80 6.25 -3.01
CA CYS A 24 13.45 5.99 -2.54
C CYS A 24 12.40 6.25 -3.65
N GLU A 25 12.51 7.37 -4.37
CA GLU A 25 11.53 7.72 -5.40
C GLU A 25 11.56 6.74 -6.59
N ARG A 26 12.76 6.29 -7.01
CA ARG A 26 12.91 5.29 -8.07
C ARG A 26 12.36 3.93 -7.66
N PHE A 27 12.63 3.50 -6.43
CA PHE A 27 12.08 2.25 -5.89
C PHE A 27 10.55 2.29 -5.83
N VAL A 28 9.97 3.41 -5.38
CA VAL A 28 8.52 3.62 -5.38
C VAL A 28 8.00 3.57 -6.82
N ARG A 29 8.64 4.24 -7.79
CA ARG A 29 8.24 4.16 -9.20
C ARG A 29 8.22 2.72 -9.73
N ALA A 30 9.25 1.93 -9.46
CA ALA A 30 9.30 0.51 -9.85
C ALA A 30 8.19 -0.32 -9.18
N ALA A 31 7.99 -0.16 -7.87
CA ALA A 31 6.94 -0.86 -7.12
C ALA A 31 5.52 -0.46 -7.57
N THR A 32 5.34 0.77 -8.05
CA THR A 32 4.05 1.27 -8.52
C THR A 32 3.60 0.74 -9.87
N ARG A 33 4.43 -0.02 -10.61
CA ARG A 33 4.03 -0.70 -11.85
C ARG A 33 2.94 -1.76 -11.62
N ALA A 34 2.68 -2.13 -10.37
CA ALA A 34 1.53 -2.93 -9.93
C ALA A 34 0.17 -2.19 -10.02
N TRP A 35 -0.02 -1.31 -11.01
CA TRP A 35 -1.28 -0.62 -11.31
C TRP A 35 -2.45 -1.61 -11.35
N TRP A 36 -2.23 -2.85 -11.79
CA TRP A 36 -3.30 -3.83 -11.86
C TRP A 36 -4.00 -4.12 -10.52
N ARG A 37 -3.23 -4.12 -9.42
CA ARG A 37 -3.79 -4.24 -8.06
C ARG A 37 -4.55 -2.97 -7.62
N ARG A 38 -4.25 -1.79 -8.17
CA ARG A 38 -5.04 -0.58 -7.93
C ARG A 38 -6.39 -0.64 -8.62
N ILE A 39 -6.45 -1.11 -9.87
CA ILE A 39 -7.72 -1.27 -10.57
C ILE A 39 -8.57 -2.30 -9.85
N LEU A 40 -8.00 -3.47 -9.52
CA LEU A 40 -8.73 -4.50 -8.78
C LEU A 40 -9.31 -3.97 -7.45
N ARG A 41 -8.54 -3.18 -6.69
CA ARG A 41 -9.04 -2.54 -5.47
C ARG A 41 -10.10 -1.47 -5.74
N GLY A 42 -9.94 -0.66 -6.79
CA GLY A 42 -10.96 0.31 -7.20
C GLY A 42 -12.28 -0.36 -7.53
N VAL A 43 -12.22 -1.49 -8.25
CA VAL A 43 -13.38 -2.33 -8.55
C VAL A 43 -14.01 -2.89 -7.27
N ILE A 44 -13.21 -3.40 -6.32
CA ILE A 44 -13.74 -3.90 -5.04
C ILE A 44 -14.46 -2.80 -4.26
N VAL A 45 -13.86 -1.60 -4.14
CA VAL A 45 -14.50 -0.47 -3.44
C VAL A 45 -15.79 -0.05 -4.15
N LEU A 46 -15.79 -0.01 -5.49
CA LEU A 46 -16.98 0.29 -6.27
C LEU A 46 -18.08 -0.76 -6.05
N LEU A 47 -17.75 -2.04 -6.02
CA LEU A 47 -18.69 -3.13 -5.75
C LEU A 47 -19.28 -3.04 -4.34
N VAL A 48 -18.45 -2.77 -3.33
CA VAL A 48 -18.92 -2.56 -1.94
C VAL A 48 -19.87 -1.36 -1.87
N PHE A 49 -19.57 -0.28 -2.60
CA PHE A 49 -20.45 0.89 -2.66
C PHE A 49 -21.79 0.58 -3.33
N ILE A 50 -21.75 -0.09 -4.48
CA ILE A 50 -22.96 -0.53 -5.21
C ILE A 50 -23.80 -1.49 -4.37
N ALA A 51 -23.18 -2.37 -3.58
CA ALA A 51 -23.88 -3.29 -2.69
C ALA A 51 -24.41 -2.61 -1.42
N GLY A 52 -23.72 -1.62 -0.87
CA GLY A 52 -24.12 -0.90 0.33
C GLY A 52 -25.32 0.04 0.10
N LEU A 53 -25.41 0.64 -1.09
CA LEU A 53 -26.49 1.55 -1.46
C LEU A 53 -27.91 0.93 -1.32
N PRO A 54 -28.23 -0.25 -1.91
CA PRO A 54 -29.56 -0.85 -1.77
C PRO A 54 -29.87 -1.25 -0.33
N VAL A 55 -28.88 -1.66 0.47
CA VAL A 55 -29.07 -1.97 1.89
C VAL A 55 -29.47 -0.71 2.66
N ALA A 56 -28.80 0.42 2.42
CA ALA A 56 -29.15 1.69 3.03
C ALA A 56 -30.55 2.16 2.61
N LEU A 57 -30.90 2.03 1.32
CA LEU A 57 -32.24 2.35 0.82
C LEU A 57 -33.32 1.47 1.43
N ALA A 58 -33.07 0.16 1.57
CA ALA A 58 -33.99 -0.77 2.20
C ALA A 58 -34.19 -0.47 3.69
N ALA A 59 -33.11 -0.14 4.41
CA ALA A 59 -33.19 0.27 5.81
C ALA A 59 -34.00 1.57 5.95
N MET A 60 -33.78 2.55 5.07
CA MET A 60 -34.54 3.80 5.05
C MET A 60 -36.03 3.57 4.77
N ALA A 61 -36.35 2.74 3.78
CA ALA A 61 -37.73 2.37 3.45
C ALA A 61 -38.42 1.63 4.60
N TRP A 62 -37.72 0.71 5.28
CA TRP A 62 -38.23 0.03 6.46
C TRP A 62 -38.50 1.02 7.60
N THR A 63 -37.55 1.91 7.91
CA THR A 63 -37.77 2.92 8.96
C THR A 63 -38.99 3.80 8.66
N TYR A 64 -39.20 4.17 7.40
CA TYR A 64 -40.37 4.95 6.97
C TYR A 64 -41.69 4.17 7.15
N ALA A 65 -41.70 2.88 6.79
CA ALA A 65 -42.88 2.03 6.98
C ALA A 65 -43.25 1.85 8.47
N VAL A 66 -42.26 1.80 9.37
CA VAL A 66 -42.49 1.69 10.82
C VAL A 66 -42.94 3.03 11.42
N THR A 67 -42.44 4.18 10.91
CA THR A 67 -42.87 5.50 11.41
C THR A 67 -44.36 5.75 11.25
N GLU A 68 -44.94 5.37 10.12
CA GLU A 68 -46.38 5.58 9.87
C GLU A 68 -47.27 4.88 10.92
N GLN A 69 -46.77 3.81 11.54
CA GLN A 69 -47.50 3.04 12.55
C GLN A 69 -47.28 3.56 13.99
N ALA A 70 -46.30 4.42 14.23
CA ALA A 70 -45.79 4.72 15.59
C ALA A 70 -45.99 6.17 16.06
N LEU A 71 -46.89 6.94 15.41
CA LEU A 71 -46.95 8.41 15.46
C LEU A 71 -47.30 9.10 16.79
N ASP A 72 -47.49 8.41 17.92
CA ASP A 72 -47.93 9.03 19.19
C ASP A 72 -46.90 9.06 20.35
N LEU A 73 -45.65 8.63 20.14
CA LEU A 73 -44.65 8.57 21.23
C LEU A 73 -43.54 9.63 21.10
N PRO A 74 -43.29 10.47 22.13
CA PRO A 74 -42.29 11.55 22.08
C PRO A 74 -40.81 11.10 22.07
N GLY A 75 -40.52 9.80 21.98
CA GLY A 75 -39.15 9.25 21.79
C GLY A 75 -38.81 8.86 20.35
N VAL A 76 -39.78 8.94 19.44
CA VAL A 76 -39.72 8.48 18.04
C VAL A 76 -38.63 9.24 17.27
N LEU A 77 -38.50 10.55 17.45
CA LEU A 77 -37.57 11.37 16.65
C LEU A 77 -36.09 10.92 16.76
N VAL A 78 -35.64 10.51 17.95
CA VAL A 78 -34.26 10.02 18.13
C VAL A 78 -34.04 8.69 17.40
N LEU A 79 -35.00 7.76 17.50
CA LEU A 79 -34.91 6.45 16.86
C LEU A 79 -34.91 6.57 15.33
N PHE A 80 -35.72 7.47 14.78
CA PHE A 80 -35.95 7.58 13.34
C PHE A 80 -35.04 8.56 12.61
N VAL A 81 -34.34 9.44 13.32
CA VAL A 81 -33.40 10.39 12.69
C VAL A 81 -31.96 10.04 13.04
N VAL A 82 -31.65 9.82 14.32
CA VAL A 82 -30.26 9.69 14.78
C VAL A 82 -29.67 8.34 14.36
N ILE A 83 -30.42 7.24 14.51
CA ILE A 83 -29.95 5.90 14.16
C ILE A 83 -29.66 5.75 12.66
N PRO A 84 -30.56 6.11 11.72
CA PRO A 84 -30.27 5.96 10.29
C PRO A 84 -29.15 6.89 9.82
N ILE A 85 -29.05 8.11 10.35
CA ILE A 85 -27.91 9.00 10.07
C ILE A 85 -26.61 8.37 10.58
N GLY A 86 -26.61 7.83 11.79
CA GLY A 86 -25.45 7.12 12.35
C GLY A 86 -25.03 5.93 11.49
N LEU A 87 -25.98 5.08 11.08
CA LEU A 87 -25.74 3.94 10.20
C LEU A 87 -25.24 4.36 8.82
N MET A 88 -25.78 5.43 8.26
CA MET A 88 -25.31 5.99 6.99
C MET A 88 -23.88 6.50 7.10
N LEU A 89 -23.56 7.26 8.15
CA LEU A 89 -22.20 7.78 8.39
C LEU A 89 -21.19 6.65 8.59
N VAL A 90 -21.53 5.63 9.36
CA VAL A 90 -20.67 4.46 9.56
C VAL A 90 -20.55 3.65 8.26
N GLY A 91 -21.66 3.38 7.59
CA GLY A 91 -21.70 2.57 6.37
C GLY A 91 -20.98 3.21 5.17
N VAL A 92 -21.09 4.52 5.01
CA VAL A 92 -20.44 5.27 3.92
C VAL A 92 -19.01 5.69 4.29
N GLY A 93 -18.78 6.04 5.56
CA GLY A 93 -17.49 6.56 6.04
C GLY A 93 -16.44 5.49 6.33
N THR A 94 -16.83 4.32 6.84
CA THR A 94 -15.86 3.28 7.20
C THR A 94 -15.16 2.62 6.01
N PRO A 95 -15.82 2.32 4.87
CA PRO A 95 -15.16 1.66 3.73
C PRO A 95 -13.97 2.43 3.14
N PRO A 96 -14.04 3.75 2.86
CA PRO A 96 -12.90 4.48 2.31
C PRO A 96 -11.72 4.55 3.28
N VAL A 97 -11.99 4.71 4.59
CA VAL A 97 -10.95 4.69 5.63
C VAL A 97 -10.30 3.31 5.71
N ALA A 98 -11.10 2.25 5.76
CA ALA A 98 -10.62 0.88 5.77
C ALA A 98 -9.81 0.56 4.50
N ALA A 99 -10.26 1.00 3.32
CA ALA A 99 -9.54 0.82 2.05
C ALA A 99 -8.20 1.56 2.03
N PHE A 100 -8.14 2.76 2.63
CA PHE A 100 -6.90 3.52 2.76
C PHE A 100 -5.91 2.82 3.69
N LEU A 101 -6.35 2.35 4.86
CA LEU A 101 -5.52 1.61 5.81
C LEU A 101 -5.05 0.27 5.24
N ALA A 102 -5.94 -0.48 4.58
CA ALA A 102 -5.60 -1.73 3.91
C ALA A 102 -4.59 -1.50 2.79
N ARG A 103 -4.70 -0.39 2.05
CA ARG A 103 -3.72 -0.01 1.03
C ARG A 103 -2.34 0.19 1.64
N ASP A 104 -2.23 0.91 2.75
CA ASP A 104 -0.96 1.18 3.43
C ASP A 104 -0.34 -0.12 3.97
N GLN A 105 -1.14 -0.95 4.65
CA GLN A 105 -0.70 -2.26 5.14
C GLN A 105 -0.20 -3.18 4.03
N LEU A 106 -0.88 -3.19 2.88
CA LEU A 106 -0.46 -4.02 1.75
C LEU A 106 0.83 -3.49 1.10
N LEU A 107 1.02 -2.17 1.04
CA LEU A 107 2.29 -1.59 0.59
C LEU A 107 3.43 -1.99 1.54
N ARG A 108 3.22 -1.87 2.87
CA ARG A 108 4.18 -2.32 3.88
C ARG A 108 4.52 -3.80 3.73
N ARG A 109 3.51 -4.66 3.58
CA ARG A 109 3.73 -6.10 3.38
C ARG A 109 4.48 -6.40 2.10
N GLN A 110 4.17 -5.71 1.01
CA GLN A 110 4.85 -5.92 -0.27
C GLN A 110 6.31 -5.47 -0.22
N VAL A 111 6.60 -4.32 0.39
CA VAL A 111 7.98 -3.83 0.58
C VAL A 111 8.77 -4.83 1.43
N ARG A 112 8.22 -5.25 2.58
CA ARG A 112 8.85 -6.27 3.43
C ARG A 112 9.05 -7.60 2.74
N PHE A 113 8.09 -8.03 1.92
CA PHE A 113 8.21 -9.26 1.16
C PHE A 113 9.35 -9.16 0.14
N VAL A 114 9.42 -8.08 -0.63
CA VAL A 114 10.50 -7.87 -1.61
C VAL A 114 11.87 -7.79 -0.93
N LEU A 115 11.98 -7.08 0.20
CA LEU A 115 13.21 -7.00 0.99
C LEU A 115 13.61 -8.36 1.56
N ARG A 116 12.64 -9.16 2.04
CA ARG A 116 12.93 -10.49 2.61
C ARG A 116 13.28 -11.53 1.56
N ASP A 117 12.63 -11.48 0.41
CA ASP A 117 12.78 -12.44 -0.67
C ASP A 117 14.04 -12.17 -1.50
N ARG A 118 14.32 -10.88 -1.79
CA ARG A 118 15.46 -10.48 -2.66
C ARG A 118 16.64 -9.90 -1.91
N GLY A 119 16.45 -9.47 -0.66
CA GLY A 119 17.50 -8.93 0.18
C GLY A 119 18.17 -9.98 1.07
N ALA A 120 17.83 -11.26 0.93
CA ALA A 120 18.46 -12.35 1.68
C ALA A 120 19.14 -13.34 0.72
N CYS A 121 20.22 -13.97 1.16
CA CYS A 121 20.87 -15.04 0.42
C CYS A 121 19.92 -16.24 0.29
N ALA A 122 19.80 -16.80 -0.92
CA ALA A 122 18.93 -17.96 -1.17
C ALA A 122 19.32 -19.20 -0.33
N GLU A 123 20.61 -19.33 -0.01
CA GLU A 123 21.15 -20.51 0.68
C GLU A 123 21.05 -20.37 2.21
N CYS A 124 21.69 -19.34 2.78
CA CYS A 124 21.79 -19.18 4.24
C CYS A 124 20.85 -18.13 4.84
N ARG A 125 20.04 -17.44 4.01
CA ARG A 125 19.14 -16.33 4.40
C ARG A 125 19.82 -15.14 5.08
N TYR A 126 21.15 -15.01 4.97
CA TYR A 126 21.86 -13.82 5.44
C TYR A 126 21.40 -12.57 4.68
N SER A 127 21.20 -11.45 5.38
CA SER A 127 20.79 -10.19 4.76
C SER A 127 21.90 -9.65 3.87
N LEU A 128 21.64 -9.59 2.57
CA LEU A 128 22.54 -9.02 1.56
C LEU A 128 22.39 -7.50 1.40
N ILE A 129 21.42 -6.90 2.10
CA ILE A 129 21.15 -5.46 2.06
C ILE A 129 22.36 -4.71 2.65
N GLY A 130 22.89 -3.74 1.89
CA GLY A 130 24.03 -2.91 2.29
C GLY A 130 25.40 -3.47 1.93
N LEU A 131 25.48 -4.67 1.35
CA LEU A 131 26.74 -5.21 0.81
C LEU A 131 27.07 -4.59 -0.56
N PRO A 132 28.36 -4.43 -0.90
CA PRO A 132 28.76 -3.93 -2.21
C PRO A 132 28.34 -4.89 -3.33
N VAL A 133 27.85 -4.34 -4.43
CA VAL A 133 27.46 -5.12 -5.62
C VAL A 133 28.55 -5.06 -6.68
N THR A 134 29.12 -6.21 -7.01
CA THR A 134 30.11 -6.33 -8.08
C THR A 134 29.46 -6.95 -9.32
N ARG A 135 29.40 -6.21 -10.44
CA ARG A 135 28.84 -6.69 -11.73
C ARG A 135 27.45 -7.34 -11.60
N ALA A 136 26.52 -6.69 -10.88
CA ALA A 136 25.15 -7.17 -10.62
C ALA A 136 25.03 -8.45 -9.78
N HIS A 137 26.09 -8.83 -9.07
CA HIS A 137 26.08 -9.94 -8.11
C HIS A 137 26.55 -9.47 -6.74
N VAL A 138 26.02 -10.07 -5.69
CA VAL A 138 26.51 -9.92 -4.32
C VAL A 138 27.05 -11.27 -3.87
N LEU A 139 28.24 -11.25 -3.28
CA LEU A 139 28.83 -12.38 -2.60
C LEU A 139 28.34 -12.38 -1.15
N CYS A 140 27.68 -13.46 -0.74
CA CYS A 140 27.31 -13.62 0.66
C CYS A 140 28.60 -13.82 1.51
N PRO A 141 28.81 -13.04 2.58
CA PRO A 141 30.00 -13.16 3.42
C PRO A 141 30.01 -14.47 4.23
N GLU A 142 28.83 -15.05 4.51
CA GLU A 142 28.72 -16.27 5.31
C GLU A 142 28.97 -17.54 4.48
N CYS A 143 28.36 -17.66 3.31
CA CYS A 143 28.39 -18.89 2.52
C CYS A 143 29.14 -18.77 1.18
N GLY A 144 29.61 -17.57 0.81
CA GLY A 144 30.29 -17.32 -0.47
C GLY A 144 29.39 -17.40 -1.71
N THR A 145 28.10 -17.71 -1.56
CA THR A 145 27.18 -17.86 -2.69
C THR A 145 27.00 -16.54 -3.43
N ARG A 146 27.19 -16.57 -4.76
CA ARG A 146 26.92 -15.43 -5.65
C ARG A 146 25.42 -15.36 -5.92
N THR A 147 24.78 -14.33 -5.39
CA THR A 147 23.36 -14.07 -5.65
C THR A 147 23.24 -12.95 -6.69
N ARG A 148 22.48 -13.20 -7.75
CA ARG A 148 22.20 -12.17 -8.76
C ARG A 148 21.25 -11.15 -8.15
N VAL A 149 21.65 -9.88 -8.16
CA VAL A 149 20.80 -8.79 -7.67
C VAL A 149 19.86 -8.38 -8.80
N ASP A 150 18.58 -8.21 -8.48
CA ASP A 150 17.64 -7.62 -9.44
C ASP A 150 18.17 -6.23 -9.82
N PRO A 151 18.23 -5.86 -11.11
CA PRO A 151 18.64 -4.52 -11.53
C PRO A 151 17.93 -3.39 -10.77
N SER A 152 16.67 -3.59 -10.35
CA SER A 152 15.92 -2.62 -9.55
C SER A 152 16.48 -2.40 -8.14
N LEU A 153 17.22 -3.37 -7.61
CA LEU A 153 17.91 -3.32 -6.31
C LEU A 153 19.36 -2.88 -6.44
N GLY A 154 20.01 -3.12 -7.59
CA GLY A 154 21.40 -2.71 -7.84
C GLY A 154 21.63 -1.21 -7.71
N GLU A 155 20.60 -0.38 -7.93
CA GLU A 155 20.65 1.08 -7.72
C GLU A 155 20.63 1.50 -6.23
N LEU A 156 20.24 0.60 -5.32
CA LEU A 156 20.17 0.87 -3.88
C LEU A 156 21.47 0.56 -3.15
N THR A 157 22.39 -0.14 -3.80
CA THR A 157 23.66 -0.55 -3.24
C THR A 157 24.79 0.40 -3.65
N PRO A 158 25.62 0.85 -2.71
CA PRO A 158 26.80 1.64 -3.03
C PRO A 158 27.79 0.80 -3.86
N ASP A 159 28.53 1.43 -4.77
CA ASP A 159 29.74 0.83 -5.34
C ASP A 159 30.81 0.60 -4.26
N ASP A 160 31.86 -0.11 -4.65
CA ASP A 160 33.06 -0.32 -3.84
C ASP A 160 33.71 1.00 -3.34
N ALA A 161 33.34 2.16 -3.91
CA ALA A 161 33.79 3.49 -3.50
C ALA A 161 32.77 4.25 -2.63
N GLY A 162 31.68 3.61 -2.19
CA GLY A 162 30.63 4.21 -1.36
C GLY A 162 29.68 5.15 -2.11
N ARG A 163 29.75 5.23 -3.44
CA ARG A 163 28.90 6.09 -4.28
C ARG A 163 27.73 5.27 -4.83
N GLY A 164 26.54 5.86 -4.90
CA GLY A 164 25.40 5.19 -5.52
C GLY A 164 25.67 4.92 -7.00
N VAL A 165 25.65 3.66 -7.43
CA VAL A 165 25.82 3.31 -8.84
C VAL A 165 24.56 3.71 -9.59
N VAL A 166 24.62 4.84 -10.28
CA VAL A 166 23.61 5.14 -11.30
C VAL A 166 23.89 4.21 -12.47
N ALA A 167 23.07 3.17 -12.61
CA ALA A 167 23.12 2.28 -13.77
C ALA A 167 22.95 3.14 -15.04
N ARG A 168 24.04 3.40 -15.75
CA ARG A 168 23.96 3.93 -17.11
C ARG A 168 23.35 2.82 -17.96
N ALA A 169 22.23 3.13 -18.62
CA ALA A 169 21.63 2.21 -19.58
C ALA A 169 22.71 1.76 -20.57
N PRO A 170 22.80 0.46 -20.89
CA PRO A 170 23.77 -0.03 -21.87
C PRO A 170 23.54 0.70 -23.20
N PRO A 171 24.61 1.05 -23.94
CA PRO A 171 24.47 1.66 -25.26
C PRO A 171 23.64 0.73 -26.14
N ALA A 172 22.59 1.28 -26.76
CA ALA A 172 21.78 0.52 -27.71
C ALA A 172 22.68 0.13 -28.90
N SER A 173 22.96 -1.17 -29.01
CA SER A 173 23.66 -1.81 -30.12
C SER A 173 22.74 -1.99 -31.31
#